data_AF-A0A343AWQ5-F1
#
_entry.id   AF-A0A343AWQ5-F1
#
_cell.length_a   1.000
_cell.length_b   1.000
_cell.length_c   1.000
_cell.angle_alpha   90.00
_cell.angle_beta   90.00
_cell.angle_gamma   90.00
#
_symmetry.space_group_name_H-M   'P 1'
#
loop_
_entity.id
_entity.type
_entity.pdbx_description
1 polymer ?
#
loop_
_entity_poly.entity_id
_entity_poly.type
_entity_poly.pdbx_seq_one_letter_code
_entity_poly.pdbx_strand_id
1 'polypeptide(L)'
;MDIYKKNLKGKSIILFSQSSLRIHHYNNFKHVYELFKPYLSKSFNLKERTFKDKRTNKIYSSISFKTLSLPCFNHYKSLFYIYENLKIVPSNIKDLLTPRGLASWIKDDGSLGLHLNTYGFTSKDVLNLKIP
;
A
#
# COMPACT_ATOMS: atom_id res chain seq x y z
N MET A 1 -0.29 0.06 -1.19
CA MET A 1 0.80 0.72 -0.42
C MET A 1 1.83 -0.33 -0.04
N ASP A 2 3.12 -0.03 -0.19
CA ASP A 2 4.20 -0.96 0.15
C ASP A 2 5.18 -0.35 1.16
N ILE A 3 5.69 -1.21 2.06
CA ILE A 3 6.70 -0.83 3.05
C ILE A 3 7.95 -1.69 2.88
N TYR A 4 9.07 -1.07 2.50
CA TYR A 4 10.34 -1.78 2.30
C TYR A 4 11.49 -1.15 3.08
N LYS A 5 12.48 -1.98 3.39
CA LYS A 5 13.75 -1.51 3.96
C LYS A 5 14.66 -1.06 2.84
N LYS A 6 15.36 0.05 3.05
CA LYS A 6 16.39 0.51 2.11
C LYS A 6 17.67 -0.34 2.22
N ASN A 7 17.96 -0.91 3.39
CA ASN A 7 19.18 -1.67 3.71
C ASN A 7 18.89 -2.72 4.81
N LEU A 8 19.74 -3.72 5.00
CA LEU A 8 19.60 -4.78 6.03
C LEU A 8 19.47 -4.23 7.47
N LYS A 9 20.29 -3.22 7.83
CA LYS A 9 20.21 -2.43 9.09
C LYS A 9 19.27 -1.22 9.00
N GLY A 10 18.54 -1.08 7.89
CA GLY A 10 17.93 0.17 7.45
C GLY A 10 16.56 0.47 8.04
N LYS A 11 16.29 1.77 8.14
CA LYS A 11 14.97 2.34 8.41
C LYS A 11 14.01 2.02 7.25
N SER A 12 12.72 1.91 7.54
CA SER A 12 11.71 1.56 6.54
C SER A 12 11.22 2.80 5.78
N ILE A 13 10.75 2.57 4.56
CA ILE A 13 10.19 3.58 3.66
C ILE A 13 8.80 3.12 3.25
N ILE A 14 7.87 4.08 3.14
CA ILE A 14 6.56 3.87 2.52
C ILE A 14 6.61 4.36 1.08
N LEU A 15 6.16 3.50 0.16
CA LEU A 15 5.90 3.84 -1.24
C LEU A 15 4.41 3.67 -1.49
N PHE A 16 3.81 4.69 -2.07
CA PHE A 16 2.43 4.65 -2.52
C PHE A 16 2.37 5.09 -3.97
N SER A 17 1.71 4.29 -4.79
CA SER A 17 1.55 4.49 -6.22
C SER A 17 0.11 4.20 -6.60
N GLN A 18 -0.46 5.02 -7.48
CA GLN A 18 -1.78 4.78 -8.04
C GLN A 18 -1.73 4.88 -9.55
N SER A 19 -2.11 3.79 -10.21
CA SER A 19 -2.28 3.70 -11.66
C SER A 19 -3.68 4.19 -12.05
N SER A 20 -3.83 4.76 -13.24
CA SER A 20 -5.11 5.31 -13.74
C SER A 20 -5.56 6.54 -12.96
N LEU A 21 -5.29 7.73 -13.51
CA LEU A 21 -5.64 9.03 -12.90
C LEU A 21 -7.13 9.38 -13.04
N ARG A 22 -8.02 8.39 -13.00
CA ARG A 22 -9.46 8.63 -12.83
C ARG A 22 -9.69 9.40 -11.53
N ILE A 23 -10.74 10.23 -11.50
CA ILE A 23 -10.96 11.18 -10.41
C ILE A 23 -10.97 10.54 -9.00
N HIS A 24 -11.61 9.38 -8.84
CA HIS A 24 -11.67 8.67 -7.56
C HIS A 24 -10.31 8.12 -7.09
N HIS A 25 -9.50 7.62 -8.03
CA HIS A 25 -8.15 7.13 -7.75
C HIS A 25 -7.22 8.28 -7.38
N TYR A 26 -7.34 9.41 -8.07
CA TYR A 26 -6.58 10.61 -7.78
C TYR A 26 -6.95 11.23 -6.42
N ASN A 27 -8.24 11.23 -6.05
CA ASN A 27 -8.68 11.67 -4.73
C ASN A 27 -8.15 10.77 -3.61
N ASN A 28 -8.07 9.45 -3.84
CA ASN A 28 -7.38 8.56 -2.91
C ASN A 28 -5.92 8.93 -2.73
N PHE A 29 -5.24 9.11 -3.87
CA PHE A 29 -3.84 9.47 -3.89
C PHE A 29 -3.57 10.76 -3.11
N LYS A 30 -4.36 11.82 -3.34
CA LYS A 30 -4.26 13.07 -2.60
C LYS A 30 -4.45 12.88 -1.10
N HIS A 31 -5.46 12.12 -0.69
CA HIS A 31 -5.73 11.86 0.72
C HIS A 31 -4.54 11.17 1.42
N VAL A 32 -4.03 10.10 0.81
CA VAL A 32 -2.86 9.36 1.34
C VAL A 32 -1.61 10.24 1.28
N TYR A 33 -1.42 11.02 0.22
CA TYR A 33 -0.30 11.95 0.09
C TYR A 33 -0.28 13.00 1.21
N GLU A 34 -1.40 13.65 1.50
CA GLU A 34 -1.45 14.65 2.58
C GLU A 34 -1.19 14.03 3.96
N LEU A 35 -1.63 12.80 4.21
CA LEU A 35 -1.31 12.07 5.43
C LEU A 35 0.20 11.85 5.59
N PHE A 36 0.89 11.55 4.50
CA PHE A 36 2.32 11.24 4.53
C PHE A 36 3.24 12.42 4.24
N LYS A 37 2.72 13.55 3.78
CA LYS A 37 3.46 14.77 3.40
C LYS A 37 4.50 15.23 4.43
N PRO A 38 4.24 15.18 5.76
CA PRO A 38 5.26 15.54 6.76
C PRO A 38 6.50 14.63 6.75
N TYR A 39 6.40 13.43 6.18
CA TYR A 39 7.47 12.43 6.12
C TYR A 39 8.23 12.46 4.78
N LEU A 40 7.94 13.40 3.89
CA LEU A 40 8.64 13.58 2.62
C LEU A 40 9.82 14.55 2.77
N SER A 41 10.77 14.48 1.83
CA SER A 41 11.81 15.52 1.73
C SER A 41 11.17 16.87 1.40
N LYS A 42 11.71 17.97 1.92
CA LYS A 42 11.26 19.34 1.54
C LYS A 42 11.37 19.59 0.03
N SER A 43 12.37 18.99 -0.60
CA SER A 43 12.60 19.05 -2.06
C SER A 43 11.90 17.92 -2.84
N PHE A 44 10.98 17.19 -2.20
CA PHE A 44 10.32 16.07 -2.84
C PHE A 44 9.36 16.55 -3.94
N ASN A 45 9.48 15.94 -5.12
CA ASN A 45 8.54 16.09 -6.22
C ASN A 45 7.82 14.77 -6.46
N LEU A 46 6.52 14.86 -6.74
CA LEU A 46 5.70 13.71 -7.14
C LEU A 46 6.32 13.05 -8.37
N LYS A 47 6.27 11.72 -8.38
CA LYS A 47 6.80 10.93 -9.50
C LYS A 47 5.67 10.45 -10.37
N GLU A 48 5.62 10.99 -11.58
CA GLU A 48 4.70 10.55 -12.63
C GLU A 48 5.43 9.61 -13.58
N ARG A 49 4.71 8.59 -14.03
CA ARG A 49 5.20 7.62 -15.01
C ARG A 49 4.10 7.30 -15.98
N THR A 50 4.44 7.30 -17.27
CA THR A 50 3.59 6.79 -18.35
C THR A 50 4.16 5.48 -18.87
N PHE A 51 3.32 4.49 -19.12
CA PHE A 51 3.73 3.18 -19.62
C PHE A 51 2.66 2.58 -20.53
N LYS A 52 3.11 1.73 -21.47
CA LYS A 52 2.23 0.99 -22.37
C LYS A 52 2.00 -0.41 -21.81
N ASP A 53 0.74 -0.78 -21.60
CA ASP A 53 0.36 -2.15 -21.24
C ASP A 53 0.57 -3.05 -22.46
N LYS A 54 1.42 -4.07 -22.31
CA LYS A 54 1.75 -5.01 -23.38
C LYS A 54 0.57 -5.92 -23.77
N ARG A 55 -0.37 -6.18 -22.86
CA ARG A 55 -1.54 -7.04 -23.12
C ARG A 55 -2.60 -6.31 -23.95
N THR A 56 -2.82 -5.02 -23.68
CA THR A 56 -3.91 -4.26 -24.31
C THR A 56 -3.43 -3.18 -25.28
N ASN A 57 -2.12 -2.95 -25.38
CA ASN A 57 -1.49 -1.84 -26.11
C ASN A 57 -1.95 -0.43 -25.69
N LYS A 58 -2.66 -0.31 -24.55
CA LYS A 58 -3.15 0.97 -24.04
C LYS A 58 -2.05 1.68 -23.26
N ILE A 59 -2.04 3.00 -23.33
CA ILE A 59 -1.14 3.83 -22.55
C ILE A 59 -1.85 4.18 -21.23
N TYR A 60 -1.14 3.95 -20.13
CA TYR A 60 -1.58 4.31 -18.79
C TYR A 60 -0.56 5.23 -18.14
N SER A 61 -1.04 6.03 -17.20
CA SER A 61 -0.20 6.81 -16.31
C SER A 61 -0.40 6.38 -14.86
N SER A 62 0.65 6.59 -14.07
CA SER A 62 0.64 6.40 -12.62
C SER A 62 1.33 7.56 -11.93
N ILE A 63 0.85 7.90 -10.74
CA ILE A 63 1.50 8.87 -9.85
C ILE A 63 1.94 8.15 -8.58
N SER A 64 3.07 8.58 -8.03
CA SER A 64 3.64 7.96 -6.84
C SER A 64 4.36 8.95 -5.94
N PHE A 65 4.40 8.65 -4.64
CA PHE A 65 5.27 9.32 -3.69
C PHE A 65 6.03 8.30 -2.84
N LYS A 66 7.16 8.74 -2.29
CA LYS A 66 7.99 7.93 -1.40
C LYS A 66 8.42 8.77 -0.19
N THR A 67 8.23 8.22 1.01
CA THR A 67 8.66 8.89 2.24
C THR A 67 10.19 8.86 2.39
N LEU A 68 10.70 9.66 3.31
CA LEU A 68 12.02 9.46 3.88
C LEU A 68 12.09 8.09 4.58
N SER A 69 13.32 7.60 4.74
CA SER A 69 13.61 6.36 5.46
C SER A 69 13.62 6.64 6.96
N LEU A 70 12.56 6.23 7.66
CA LEU A 70 12.30 6.64 9.04
C LEU A 70 12.06 5.43 9.96
N PRO A 71 12.53 5.47 11.23
CA PRO A 71 12.39 4.34 12.15
C PRO A 71 10.94 4.05 12.54
N CYS A 72 10.07 5.07 12.58
CA CYS A 72 8.66 4.90 12.93
C CYS A 72 7.92 3.94 11.98
N PHE A 73 8.36 3.81 10.73
CA PHE A 73 7.78 2.86 9.78
C PHE A 73 8.23 1.41 10.03
N ASN A 74 9.26 1.18 10.85
CA ASN A 74 9.70 -0.18 11.18
C ASN A 74 8.65 -0.95 11.96
N HIS A 75 7.92 -0.29 12.87
CA HIS A 75 6.83 -0.90 13.63
C HIS A 75 5.79 -1.50 12.68
N TYR A 76 5.25 -0.68 11.76
CA TYR A 76 4.29 -1.14 10.76
C TYR A 76 4.86 -2.22 9.84
N LYS A 77 6.13 -2.10 9.41
CA LYS A 77 6.75 -3.14 8.59
C LYS A 77 6.79 -4.48 9.33
N SER A 78 7.16 -4.50 10.61
CA SER A 78 7.29 -5.73 11.39
C SER A 78 5.97 -6.47 11.61
N LEU A 79 4.83 -5.76 11.55
CA LEU A 79 3.51 -6.38 11.67
C LEU A 79 3.11 -7.14 10.40
N PHE A 80 3.50 -6.66 9.22
CA PHE A 80 2.98 -7.13 7.93
C PHE A 80 4.02 -7.78 7.02
N TYR A 81 5.29 -7.82 7.41
CA TYR A 81 6.38 -8.39 6.62
C TYR A 81 7.31 -9.24 7.48
N ILE A 82 7.60 -10.47 7.03
CA ILE A 82 8.53 -11.40 7.67
C ILE A 82 9.86 -11.49 6.90
N TYR A 83 10.59 -12.60 7.05
CA TYR A 83 11.85 -12.88 6.36
C TYR A 83 11.73 -12.63 4.85
N GLU A 84 12.81 -12.12 4.24
CA GLU A 84 12.89 -11.79 2.81
C GLU A 84 11.85 -10.78 2.27
N ASN A 85 11.23 -9.97 3.14
CA ASN A 85 10.15 -9.04 2.77
C ASN A 85 8.89 -9.74 2.23
N LEU A 86 8.66 -10.99 2.62
CA LEU A 86 7.38 -11.63 2.35
C LEU A 86 6.27 -10.95 3.16
N LYS A 87 5.23 -10.47 2.45
CA LYS A 87 4.06 -9.84 3.07
C LYS A 87 3.13 -10.92 3.63
N ILE A 88 2.62 -10.70 4.85
CA ILE A 88 1.73 -11.63 5.55
C ILE A 88 0.50 -10.92 6.12
N VAL A 89 -0.51 -11.68 6.51
CA VAL A 89 -1.59 -11.19 7.38
C VAL A 89 -1.29 -11.63 8.81
N PRO A 90 -1.04 -10.70 9.75
CA PRO A 90 -0.73 -11.07 11.12
C PRO A 90 -1.92 -11.74 11.81
N SER A 91 -1.64 -12.62 12.78
CA SER A 91 -2.68 -13.35 13.52
C SER A 91 -3.57 -12.43 14.36
N ASN A 92 -3.04 -11.28 14.81
CA ASN A 92 -3.77 -10.25 15.54
C ASN A 92 -4.39 -9.17 14.61
N ILE A 93 -4.62 -9.48 13.33
CA ILE A 93 -5.19 -8.51 12.38
C ILE A 93 -6.53 -7.94 12.86
N LYS A 94 -7.30 -8.70 13.63
CA LYS A 94 -8.59 -8.27 14.20
C LYS A 94 -8.44 -7.07 15.15
N ASP A 95 -7.34 -7.02 15.91
CA ASP A 95 -7.07 -5.93 16.84
C ASP A 95 -6.50 -4.70 16.12
N LEU A 96 -5.85 -4.92 14.97
CA LEU A 96 -5.20 -3.87 14.19
C LEU A 96 -6.13 -3.22 13.15
N LEU A 97 -7.11 -3.98 12.63
CA LEU A 97 -7.96 -3.55 11.53
C LEU A 97 -9.11 -2.67 12.03
N THR A 98 -8.86 -1.37 12.07
CA THR A 98 -9.90 -0.37 12.38
C THR A 98 -10.91 -0.21 11.24
N PRO A 99 -12.11 0.34 11.49
CA PRO A 99 -13.06 0.67 10.42
C PRO A 99 -12.48 1.56 9.32
N ARG A 100 -11.57 2.49 9.70
CA ARG A 100 -10.85 3.33 8.73
C ARG A 100 -9.88 2.51 7.88
N GLY A 101 -9.16 1.57 8.50
CA GLY A 101 -8.29 0.64 7.79
C GLY A 101 -9.06 -0.26 6.82
N LEU A 102 -10.23 -0.77 7.23
CA LEU A 102 -11.10 -1.55 6.37
C LEU A 102 -11.65 -0.72 5.19
N ALA A 103 -12.05 0.53 5.43
CA ALA A 103 -12.49 1.42 4.35
C ALA A 103 -11.37 1.70 3.32
N SER A 104 -10.14 1.91 3.78
CA SER A 104 -8.98 2.03 2.89
C SER A 104 -8.73 0.75 2.11
N TRP A 105 -8.87 -0.41 2.74
CA TRP A 105 -8.67 -1.70 2.07
C TRP A 105 -9.75 -1.99 1.00
N ILE A 106 -11.02 -1.73 1.30
CA ILE A 106 -12.13 -1.83 0.33
C ILE A 106 -11.87 -0.91 -0.87
N LYS A 107 -11.33 0.28 -0.65
CA LYS A 107 -11.06 1.24 -1.73
C LYS A 107 -9.93 0.80 -2.65
N ASP A 108 -8.94 0.11 -2.12
CA ASP A 108 -7.78 -0.35 -2.89
C ASP A 108 -8.06 -1.71 -3.58
N ASP A 109 -8.63 -2.68 -2.86
CA ASP A 109 -8.76 -4.07 -3.31
C ASP A 109 -10.20 -4.60 -3.37
N GLY A 110 -11.21 -3.77 -3.09
CA GLY A 110 -12.61 -4.17 -3.13
C GLY A 110 -13.21 -4.25 -4.54
N SER A 111 -14.19 -5.14 -4.72
CA SER A 111 -15.00 -5.26 -5.93
C SER A 111 -16.48 -5.45 -5.61
N LEU A 112 -17.30 -5.62 -6.66
CA LEU A 112 -18.75 -5.79 -6.54
C LEU A 112 -19.11 -6.89 -5.52
N GLY A 113 -20.15 -6.65 -4.73
CA GLY A 113 -20.57 -7.57 -3.66
C GLY A 113 -19.66 -7.58 -2.43
N LEU A 114 -18.83 -6.54 -2.24
CA LEU A 114 -17.87 -6.43 -1.13
C LEU A 114 -16.82 -7.56 -1.13
N HIS A 115 -16.49 -8.08 -2.32
CA HIS A 115 -15.41 -9.05 -2.45
C HIS A 115 -14.07 -8.34 -2.34
N LEU A 116 -13.19 -8.82 -1.45
CA LEU A 116 -11.84 -8.30 -1.27
C LEU A 116 -10.84 -9.16 -2.03
N ASN A 117 -10.10 -8.54 -2.95
CA ASN A 117 -9.14 -9.25 -3.79
C ASN A 117 -7.84 -9.54 -3.01
N THR A 118 -7.79 -10.68 -2.32
CA THR A 118 -6.65 -11.10 -1.48
C THR A 118 -5.67 -12.03 -2.17
N TYR A 119 -5.58 -11.99 -3.50
CA TYR A 119 -4.79 -12.94 -4.30
C TYR A 119 -3.28 -12.87 -4.05
N GLY A 120 -2.79 -11.82 -3.39
CA GLY A 120 -1.40 -11.66 -2.98
C GLY A 120 -1.04 -12.36 -1.65
N PHE A 121 -1.97 -13.07 -1.02
CA PHE A 121 -1.79 -13.72 0.28
C PHE A 121 -1.97 -15.24 0.21
N THR A 122 -1.34 -15.97 1.13
CA THR A 122 -1.49 -17.42 1.23
C THR A 122 -2.89 -17.80 1.74
N SER A 123 -3.31 -19.04 1.54
CA SER A 123 -4.58 -19.53 2.11
C SER A 123 -4.62 -19.40 3.64
N LYS A 124 -3.47 -19.53 4.31
CA LYS A 124 -3.36 -19.35 5.77
C LYS A 124 -3.58 -17.89 6.17
N ASP A 125 -2.97 -16.96 5.45
CA ASP A 125 -3.17 -15.51 5.68
C ASP A 125 -4.63 -15.11 5.46
N VAL A 126 -5.26 -15.62 4.40
CA VAL A 126 -6.68 -15.37 4.11
C VAL A 126 -7.59 -15.94 5.20
N LEU A 127 -7.22 -17.08 5.80
CA LEU A 127 -7.95 -17.62 6.94
C LEU A 127 -7.92 -16.70 8.17
N ASN A 128 -6.80 -16.00 8.41
CA ASN A 128 -6.70 -15.04 9.52
C ASN A 128 -7.67 -13.85 9.36
N LEU A 129 -8.05 -13.52 8.11
CA LEU A 129 -9.01 -12.47 7.78
C LEU A 129 -10.46 -12.91 7.98
N LYS A 130 -10.73 -14.22 8.01
CA LYS A 130 -12.06 -14.76 8.26
C LYS A 130 -12.32 -14.69 9.76
N ILE A 131 -13.22 -13.79 10.15
CA ILE A 131 -13.79 -13.78 11.50
C ILE A 131 -14.81 -14.92 11.55
N PRO A 132 -14.85 -15.76 12.61
CA PRO A 132 -15.99 -16.65 12.84
C PRO A 132 -17.29 -15.85 13.04
#